data_AF-A0A2M7TU15-F1
#
_entry.id   AF-A0A2M7TU15-F1
#
_cell.length_a   1.000
_cell.length_b   1.000
_cell.length_c   1.000
_cell.angle_alpha   90.00
_cell.angle_beta   90.00
_cell.angle_gamma   90.00
#
_symmetry.space_group_name_H-M   'P 1'
#
loop_
_entity.id
_entity.type
_entity.pdbx_description
1 polymer ?
#
loop_
_entity_poly.entity_id
_entity_poly.type
_entity_poly.pdbx_seq_one_letter_code
_entity_poly.pdbx_strand_id
1 'polypeptide(L)'
;AQNFYDLAHLQQQTGQINAAVHTYDQLLSILADPDQKNKIISEKTALENLLSQTSPAVEEKLLTPSPFASPEPSLETFEPLLRASNLSGLVIAAPESEKNISVHDLTESNSLSGNATLLSGQASLSISNTELKPDSQVYVSVISGGKNLTLEILGKSKDSFTVGLLDPAPENIEFKWWIIN
;
A
#
# COMPACT_ATOMS: atom_id res chain seq x y z
N ALA A 1 -9.33 -7.24 -6.73
CA ALA A 1 -9.48 -6.29 -7.85
C ALA A 1 -8.64 -5.03 -7.63
N GLN A 2 -8.71 -4.36 -6.47
CA GLN A 2 -7.99 -3.09 -6.21
C GLN A 2 -6.47 -3.13 -6.48
N ASN A 3 -5.77 -4.18 -6.02
CA ASN A 3 -4.32 -4.33 -6.23
C ASN A 3 -3.89 -4.31 -7.72
N PHE A 4 -4.72 -4.83 -8.63
CA PHE A 4 -4.39 -4.82 -10.06
C PHE A 4 -4.63 -3.44 -10.68
N TYR A 5 -5.61 -2.68 -10.18
CA TYR A 5 -5.86 -1.31 -10.61
C TYR A 5 -4.71 -0.39 -10.21
N ASP A 6 -4.26 -0.48 -8.95
CA ASP A 6 -3.16 0.35 -8.44
C ASP A 6 -1.84 0.03 -9.15
N LEU A 7 -1.59 -1.25 -9.47
CA LEU A 7 -0.43 -1.69 -10.25
C LEU A 7 -0.46 -1.14 -11.68
N ALA A 8 -1.59 -1.22 -12.37
CA ALA A 8 -1.72 -0.73 -13.75
C ALA A 8 -1.54 0.80 -13.81
N HIS A 9 -2.06 1.53 -12.82
CA HIS A 9 -1.89 2.97 -12.71
C HIS A 9 -0.42 3.37 -12.46
N LEU A 10 0.29 2.65 -11.59
CA LEU A 10 1.72 2.86 -11.37
C LEU A 10 2.55 2.54 -12.62
N GLN A 11 2.22 1.47 -13.35
CA GLN A 11 2.89 1.11 -14.60
C GLN A 11 2.69 2.19 -15.68
N GLN A 12 1.49 2.79 -15.76
CA GLN A 12 1.22 3.92 -16.62
C GLN A 12 2.06 5.15 -16.23
N GLN A 13 2.15 5.48 -14.94
CA GLN A 13 2.94 6.63 -14.45
C GLN A 13 4.46 6.45 -14.67
N THR A 14 4.93 5.20 -14.67
CA THR A 14 6.34 4.86 -14.89
C THR A 14 6.67 4.64 -16.38
N GLY A 15 5.71 4.86 -17.30
CA GLY A 15 5.91 4.74 -18.73
C GLY A 15 5.94 3.30 -19.26
N GLN A 16 5.62 2.31 -18.41
CA GLN A 16 5.55 0.90 -18.78
C GLN A 16 4.20 0.55 -19.42
N ILE A 17 3.87 1.21 -20.54
CA ILE A 17 2.54 1.18 -21.17
C ILE A 17 2.12 -0.24 -21.57
N ASN A 18 3.04 -1.05 -22.12
CA ASN A 18 2.76 -2.45 -22.47
C ASN A 18 2.41 -3.32 -21.23
N ALA A 19 3.10 -3.09 -20.11
CA ALA A 19 2.82 -3.80 -18.87
C ALA A 19 1.49 -3.35 -18.26
N ALA A 20 1.19 -2.05 -18.31
CA ALA A 20 -0.08 -1.49 -17.85
C ALA A 20 -1.27 -2.10 -18.59
N VAL A 21 -1.19 -2.23 -19.91
CA VAL A 21 -2.25 -2.85 -20.74
C VAL A 21 -2.49 -4.31 -20.34
N HIS A 22 -1.43 -5.10 -20.13
CA HIS A 22 -1.55 -6.49 -19.69
C HIS A 22 -2.19 -6.60 -18.29
N THR A 23 -1.81 -5.72 -17.36
CA THR A 23 -2.40 -5.68 -16.00
C THR A 23 -3.88 -5.29 -16.03
N TYR A 24 -4.28 -4.38 -16.92
CA TYR A 24 -5.70 -4.05 -17.15
C TYR A 24 -6.50 -5.23 -17.73
N ASP A 25 -5.91 -6.05 -18.61
CA ASP A 25 -6.55 -7.27 -19.11
C ASP A 25 -6.79 -8.30 -17.99
N GLN A 26 -5.80 -8.47 -17.09
CA GLN A 26 -5.96 -9.33 -15.92
C GLN A 26 -7.04 -8.80 -14.97
N LEU A 27 -7.11 -7.48 -14.78
CA LEU A 27 -8.13 -6.81 -13.97
C LEU A 27 -9.54 -7.03 -14.55
N LEU A 28 -9.71 -6.92 -15.87
CA LEU A 28 -10.99 -7.15 -16.56
C LEU A 28 -11.50 -8.59 -16.42
N SER A 29 -10.59 -9.58 -16.35
CA SER A 29 -10.94 -11.00 -16.17
C SER A 29 -11.50 -11.31 -14.79
N ILE A 30 -11.12 -10.54 -13.75
CA ILE A 30 -11.52 -10.78 -12.36
C ILE A 30 -12.59 -9.80 -11.84
N LEU A 31 -12.91 -8.75 -12.58
CA LEU A 31 -13.94 -7.79 -12.21
C LEU A 31 -15.34 -8.39 -12.40
N ALA A 32 -16.24 -8.14 -11.45
CA ALA A 32 -17.65 -8.53 -11.56
C ALA A 32 -18.55 -7.35 -11.97
N ASP A 33 -18.19 -6.13 -11.56
CA ASP A 33 -18.99 -4.92 -11.74
C ASP A 33 -18.93 -4.37 -13.19
N PRO A 34 -20.07 -4.14 -13.85
CA PRO A 34 -20.12 -3.70 -15.25
C PRO A 34 -19.70 -2.24 -15.47
N ASP A 35 -19.96 -1.34 -14.51
CA ASP A 35 -19.60 0.08 -14.63
C ASP A 35 -18.09 0.27 -14.49
N GLN A 36 -17.49 -0.44 -13.53
CA GLN A 36 -16.04 -0.48 -13.37
C GLN A 36 -15.35 -1.11 -14.59
N LYS A 37 -15.91 -2.18 -15.18
CA LYS A 37 -15.38 -2.76 -16.42
C LYS A 37 -15.33 -1.76 -17.56
N ASN A 38 -16.41 -1.00 -17.78
CA ASN A 38 -16.46 -0.01 -18.85
C ASN A 38 -15.41 1.09 -18.68
N LYS A 39 -15.15 1.50 -17.43
CA LYS A 39 -14.08 2.46 -17.12
C LYS A 39 -12.69 1.90 -17.41
N ILE A 40 -12.42 0.65 -17.04
CA ILE A 40 -11.12 0.01 -17.31
C ILE A 40 -10.92 -0.23 -18.81
N ILE A 41 -11.98 -0.57 -19.55
CA ILE A 41 -11.92 -0.75 -21.01
C ILE A 41 -11.54 0.58 -21.69
N SER A 42 -12.13 1.71 -21.28
CA SER A 42 -11.79 3.01 -21.88
C SER A 42 -10.37 3.47 -21.56
N GLU A 43 -9.89 3.24 -20.33
CA GLU A 43 -8.50 3.51 -19.93
C GLU A 43 -7.51 2.64 -20.73
N LYS A 44 -7.80 1.34 -20.90
CA LYS A 44 -7.01 0.44 -21.74
C LYS A 44 -6.94 0.93 -23.19
N THR A 45 -8.07 1.27 -23.81
CA THR A 45 -8.11 1.75 -25.20
C THR A 45 -7.32 3.05 -25.38
N ALA A 46 -7.32 3.95 -24.40
CA ALA A 46 -6.49 5.15 -24.43
C ALA A 46 -4.98 4.82 -24.45
N LEU A 47 -4.56 3.81 -23.67
CA LEU A 47 -3.17 3.35 -23.63
C LEU A 47 -2.74 2.62 -24.91
N GLU A 48 -3.64 1.83 -25.50
CA GLU A 48 -3.41 1.19 -26.81
C GLU A 48 -3.28 2.22 -27.94
N ASN A 49 -4.05 3.32 -27.88
CA ASN A 49 -3.91 4.43 -28.81
C ASN A 49 -2.57 5.16 -28.64
N LEU A 50 -2.09 5.34 -27.41
CA LEU A 50 -0.77 5.93 -27.15
C LEU A 50 0.35 5.03 -27.70
N LEU A 51 0.24 3.71 -27.52
CA LEU A 51 1.18 2.74 -28.07
C LEU A 51 1.19 2.75 -29.61
N SER A 52 0.01 2.95 -30.22
CA SER A 52 -0.15 3.02 -31.68
C SER A 52 0.35 4.34 -32.27
N GLN A 53 0.39 5.42 -31.49
CA GLN A 53 0.99 6.70 -31.89
C GLN A 53 2.53 6.70 -31.80
N THR A 54 3.12 5.68 -31.18
CA THR A 54 4.58 5.53 -31.02
C THR A 54 5.12 4.39 -31.89
N SER A 55 5.16 4.57 -33.21
CA SER A 55 6.02 3.80 -34.13
C SER A 55 6.27 4.54 -35.46
N PRO A 56 7.41 4.27 -36.14
CA PRO A 56 8.38 5.31 -36.50
C PRO A 56 8.22 5.83 -37.93
N ALA A 57 8.40 7.14 -38.12
CA ALA A 57 8.66 7.71 -39.43
C ALA A 57 9.60 8.93 -39.35
N VAL A 58 10.73 8.76 -40.04
CA VAL A 58 11.65 9.76 -40.63
C VAL A 58 12.88 10.17 -39.83
N GLU A 59 14.00 9.58 -40.28
CA GLU A 59 15.40 9.99 -40.13
C GLU A 59 15.63 11.47 -40.51
N GLU A 60 16.52 12.15 -39.79
CA GLU A 60 17.62 12.88 -40.45
C GLU A 60 18.81 13.13 -39.49
N LYS A 61 19.86 12.32 -39.70
CA LYS A 61 21.28 12.71 -39.89
C LYS A 61 22.13 13.24 -38.70
N LEU A 62 22.90 12.30 -38.16
CA LEU A 62 24.35 12.32 -37.86
C LEU A 62 24.94 13.48 -37.03
N LEU A 63 25.56 13.12 -35.89
CA LEU A 63 27.02 13.19 -35.67
C LEU A 63 27.41 12.36 -34.43
N THR A 64 28.19 11.29 -34.63
CA THR A 64 28.96 10.52 -33.63
C THR A 64 30.27 11.28 -33.29
N PRO A 65 30.92 11.10 -32.11
CA PRO A 65 31.61 9.85 -31.76
C PRO A 65 31.49 9.34 -30.30
N SER A 66 31.77 8.05 -30.20
CA SER A 66 31.91 7.06 -29.10
C SER A 66 32.78 7.48 -27.88
N PRO A 67 33.14 6.55 -26.96
CA PRO A 67 32.36 5.57 -26.19
C PRO A 67 32.64 5.70 -24.67
N PHE A 68 31.63 5.58 -23.80
CA PHE A 68 31.91 5.18 -22.41
C PHE A 68 30.78 4.28 -21.92
N ALA A 69 31.17 3.05 -21.57
CA ALA A 69 30.33 2.02 -21.02
C ALA A 69 29.68 2.50 -19.71
N SER A 70 28.36 2.39 -19.64
CA SER A 70 27.61 2.43 -18.40
C SER A 70 26.92 1.06 -18.28
N PRO A 71 26.95 0.40 -17.11
CA PRO A 71 26.49 -0.97 -16.99
C PRO A 71 24.99 -1.02 -17.27
N GLU A 72 24.61 -1.83 -18.24
CA GLU A 72 23.24 -2.20 -18.51
C GLU A 72 22.69 -2.95 -17.27
N PRO A 73 21.58 -2.51 -16.67
CA PRO A 73 20.90 -3.35 -15.68
C PRO A 73 20.28 -4.50 -16.47
N SER A 74 20.92 -5.66 -16.41
CA SER A 74 20.33 -6.90 -16.88
C SER A 74 19.00 -7.12 -16.16
N LEU A 75 17.90 -7.04 -16.91
CA LEU A 75 16.60 -7.53 -16.50
C LEU A 75 16.74 -9.03 -16.25
N GLU A 76 16.94 -9.40 -14.98
CA GLU A 76 16.74 -10.78 -14.54
C GLU A 76 15.26 -11.07 -14.73
N THR A 77 14.94 -11.68 -15.87
CA THR A 77 13.69 -12.38 -16.09
C THR A 77 13.59 -13.44 -15.02
N PHE A 78 12.87 -13.16 -13.93
CA PHE A 78 12.38 -14.20 -13.03
C PHE A 78 11.32 -14.99 -13.80
N GLU A 79 11.77 -15.93 -14.63
CA GLU A 79 10.90 -16.97 -15.14
C GLU A 79 10.36 -17.75 -13.93
N PRO A 80 9.05 -18.02 -13.84
CA PRO A 80 8.53 -18.88 -12.79
C PRO A 80 9.08 -20.30 -13.01
N LEU A 81 10.13 -20.65 -12.26
CA LEU A 81 10.75 -21.98 -12.24
C LEU A 81 9.87 -22.97 -11.48
N LEU A 82 8.73 -23.35 -12.05
CA LEU A 82 8.03 -24.57 -11.65
C LEU A 82 7.52 -25.31 -12.89
N ARG A 83 8.41 -26.12 -13.48
CA ARG A 83 7.97 -27.25 -14.31
C ARG A 83 7.83 -28.48 -13.42
N ALA A 84 6.61 -29.02 -13.32
CA ALA A 84 6.41 -30.37 -12.81
C ALA A 84 6.93 -31.37 -13.85
N SER A 85 8.10 -31.93 -13.60
CA SER A 85 8.60 -33.08 -14.34
C SER A 85 7.72 -34.28 -14.00
N ASN A 86 6.96 -34.79 -14.96
CA ASN A 86 6.21 -36.05 -14.83
C ASN A 86 7.19 -37.22 -14.68
N LEU A 87 7.62 -37.48 -13.45
CA LEU A 87 8.26 -38.73 -13.07
C LEU A 87 7.17 -39.74 -12.76
N SER A 88 6.90 -40.63 -13.70
CA SER A 88 6.15 -41.86 -13.46
C SER A 88 6.95 -42.75 -12.51
N GLY A 89 6.81 -42.53 -11.20
CA GLY A 89 7.43 -43.33 -10.16
C GLY A 89 6.61 -43.23 -8.88
N LEU A 90 6.21 -44.37 -8.34
CA LEU A 90 5.49 -44.50 -7.08
C LEU A 90 6.27 -43.81 -5.95
N VAL A 91 5.70 -42.77 -5.34
CA VAL A 91 6.25 -42.08 -4.17
C VAL A 91 5.55 -42.60 -2.93
N ILE A 92 6.29 -43.32 -2.07
CA ILE A 92 5.86 -43.66 -0.71
C ILE A 92 6.44 -42.58 0.20
N ALA A 93 5.57 -41.91 0.97
CA ALA A 93 5.85 -40.68 1.71
C ALA A 93 7.21 -40.71 2.45
N ALA A 94 8.09 -39.75 2.13
CA ALA A 94 9.28 -39.47 2.93
C ALA A 94 8.87 -38.74 4.22
N PRO A 95 9.49 -39.03 5.38
CA PRO A 95 9.18 -38.35 6.63
C PRO A 95 9.56 -36.86 6.56
N GLU A 96 8.71 -36.00 7.14
CA GLU A 96 8.90 -34.54 7.18
C GLU A 96 10.27 -34.21 7.79
N SER A 97 11.11 -33.53 7.00
CA SER A 97 12.27 -32.83 7.52
C SER A 97 11.81 -31.43 7.89
N GLU A 98 11.75 -31.12 9.18
CA GLU A 98 11.50 -29.76 9.69
C GLU A 98 12.61 -28.83 9.18
N LYS A 99 12.34 -28.16 8.06
CA LYS A 99 13.18 -27.10 7.56
C LYS A 99 12.92 -25.89 8.45
N ASN A 100 13.84 -25.56 9.35
CA ASN A 100 13.76 -24.35 10.15
C ASN A 100 13.88 -23.14 9.19
N ILE A 101 12.74 -22.55 8.84
CA ILE A 101 12.68 -21.40 7.95
C ILE A 101 12.92 -20.16 8.82
N SER A 102 14.16 -19.67 8.84
CA SER A 102 14.46 -18.39 9.48
C SER A 102 13.99 -17.26 8.55
N VAL A 103 12.79 -16.75 8.83
CA VAL A 103 12.23 -15.57 8.15
C VAL A 103 13.03 -14.35 8.61
N HIS A 104 13.84 -13.80 7.71
CA HIS A 104 14.36 -12.44 7.83
C HIS A 104 13.36 -11.53 7.08
N ASP A 105 13.11 -10.33 7.59
CA ASP A 105 12.06 -9.39 7.16
C ASP A 105 10.65 -9.63 7.77
N LEU A 106 10.60 -9.98 9.06
CA LEU A 106 9.43 -9.65 9.87
C LEU A 106 9.38 -8.13 10.06
N THR A 107 8.53 -7.44 9.30
CA THR A 107 8.20 -6.05 9.60
C THR A 107 7.37 -6.02 10.88
N GLU A 108 8.01 -5.70 12.00
CA GLU A 108 7.28 -5.41 13.23
C GLU A 108 6.41 -4.16 12.99
N SER A 109 5.11 -4.27 13.28
CA SER A 109 4.18 -3.15 13.16
C SER A 109 4.67 -2.00 14.06
N ASN A 110 5.13 -0.90 13.47
CA ASN A 110 5.56 0.29 14.20
C ASN A 110 4.38 1.19 14.62
N SER A 111 3.15 0.68 14.52
CA SER A 111 1.93 1.43 14.80
C SER A 111 1.06 0.71 15.81
N LEU A 112 0.57 1.47 16.80
CA LEU A 112 -0.47 1.05 17.74
C LEU A 112 -1.71 1.89 17.51
N SER A 113 -2.89 1.31 17.73
CA SER A 113 -4.15 2.05 17.60
C SER A 113 -5.19 1.56 18.59
N GLY A 114 -6.18 2.42 18.83
CA GLY A 114 -7.31 2.07 19.66
C GLY A 114 -8.43 3.09 19.57
N ASN A 115 -9.45 2.85 20.38
CA ASN A 115 -10.62 3.69 20.49
C ASN A 115 -10.76 4.16 21.93
N ALA A 116 -11.35 5.34 22.11
CA ALA A 116 -11.68 5.85 23.41
C ALA A 116 -12.91 6.77 23.33
N THR A 117 -13.51 7.02 24.49
CA THR A 117 -14.69 7.90 24.61
C THR A 117 -14.40 8.94 25.68
N LEU A 118 -14.41 10.21 25.30
CA LEU A 118 -14.44 11.33 26.24
C LEU A 118 -15.88 11.52 26.71
N LEU A 119 -16.12 11.39 28.01
CA LEU A 119 -17.48 11.48 28.56
C LEU A 119 -17.96 12.94 28.62
N SER A 120 -19.28 13.12 28.52
CA SER A 120 -19.93 14.42 28.69
C SER A 120 -19.51 15.09 30.00
N GLY A 121 -19.20 16.39 29.91
CA GLY A 121 -18.71 17.21 31.00
C GLY A 121 -17.22 17.07 31.29
N GLN A 122 -16.49 16.16 30.61
CA GLN A 122 -15.04 16.06 30.73
C GLN A 122 -14.33 16.86 29.64
N ALA A 123 -13.31 17.62 30.02
CA ALA A 123 -12.44 18.32 29.08
C ALA A 123 -11.30 17.44 28.54
N SER A 124 -10.90 16.42 29.28
CA SER A 124 -9.76 15.58 28.92
C SER A 124 -9.87 14.13 29.41
N LEU A 125 -9.14 13.25 28.72
CA LEU A 125 -8.99 11.83 29.02
C LEU A 125 -7.51 11.44 28.89
N SER A 126 -6.98 10.78 29.91
CA SER A 126 -5.63 10.20 29.88
C SER A 126 -5.69 8.74 29.44
N ILE A 127 -4.88 8.38 28.45
CA ILE A 127 -4.77 7.03 27.90
C ILE A 127 -3.37 6.51 28.19
N SER A 128 -3.28 5.41 28.94
CA SER A 128 -2.02 4.73 29.23
C SER A 128 -1.60 3.82 28.08
N ASN A 129 -0.33 3.86 27.72
CA ASN A 129 0.26 3.01 26.69
C ASN A 129 1.75 2.77 27.00
N THR A 130 2.14 1.51 27.23
CA THR A 130 3.53 1.12 27.58
C THR A 130 4.48 1.12 26.39
N GLU A 131 3.98 1.16 25.17
CA GLU A 131 4.75 1.14 23.92
C GLU A 131 5.01 2.55 23.37
N LEU A 132 4.65 3.59 24.13
CA LEU A 132 4.85 4.97 23.75
C LEU A 132 6.32 5.36 23.93
N LYS A 133 6.94 5.85 22.87
CA LYS A 133 8.32 6.36 22.86
C LYS A 133 8.33 7.90 22.91
N PRO A 134 9.47 8.50 23.32
CA PRO A 134 9.61 9.96 23.32
C PRO A 134 9.43 10.61 21.93
N ASP A 135 9.83 9.91 20.87
CA ASP A 135 9.73 10.33 19.46
C ASP A 135 8.41 9.93 18.79
N SER A 136 7.55 9.15 19.47
CA SER A 136 6.29 8.71 18.88
C SER A 136 5.37 9.87 18.50
N GLN A 137 4.72 9.75 17.35
CA GLN A 137 3.65 10.64 16.94
C GLN A 137 2.30 10.05 17.34
N VAL A 138 1.50 10.84 18.05
CA VAL A 138 0.14 10.45 18.45
C VAL A 138 -0.84 11.26 17.65
N TYR A 139 -1.79 10.57 17.05
CA TYR A 139 -2.83 11.14 16.22
C TYR A 139 -4.19 10.75 16.78
N VAL A 140 -5.17 11.64 16.64
CA VAL A 140 -6.55 11.44 17.09
C VAL A 140 -7.51 11.83 15.99
N SER A 141 -8.64 11.13 15.94
CA SER A 141 -9.74 11.49 15.05
C SER A 141 -11.07 11.14 15.67
N VAL A 142 -11.98 12.10 15.63
CA VAL A 142 -13.34 11.94 16.13
C VAL A 142 -14.14 11.03 15.19
N ILE A 143 -14.82 10.06 15.77
CA ILE A 143 -15.74 9.14 15.09
C ILE A 143 -17.18 9.67 15.22
N SER A 144 -17.55 10.12 16.42
CA SER A 144 -18.91 10.53 16.76
C SER A 144 -18.91 11.57 17.89
N GLY A 145 -19.90 12.45 17.89
CA GLY A 145 -19.95 13.62 18.78
C GLY A 145 -18.93 14.69 18.40
N GLY A 146 -18.74 15.68 19.29
CA GLY A 146 -17.70 16.69 19.14
C GLY A 146 -18.02 17.75 18.09
N LYS A 147 -19.31 18.02 17.85
CA LYS A 147 -19.72 18.98 16.83
C LYS A 147 -19.13 20.37 17.12
N ASN A 148 -18.39 20.91 16.16
CA ASN A 148 -17.67 22.19 16.27
C ASN A 148 -16.61 22.23 17.39
N LEU A 149 -16.10 21.08 17.80
CA LEU A 149 -15.03 20.97 18.80
C LEU A 149 -13.81 20.32 18.15
N THR A 150 -12.63 20.84 18.45
CA THR A 150 -11.35 20.26 18.01
C THR A 150 -10.80 19.40 19.14
N LEU A 151 -10.62 18.11 18.86
CA LEU A 151 -9.97 17.18 19.78
C LEU A 151 -8.46 17.17 19.53
N GLU A 152 -7.68 17.41 20.57
CA GLU A 152 -6.23 17.59 20.46
C GLU A 152 -5.46 16.76 21.49
N ILE A 153 -4.18 16.55 21.23
CA ILE A 153 -3.25 15.98 22.22
C ILE A 153 -2.78 17.12 23.13
N LEU A 154 -3.26 17.12 24.38
CA LEU A 154 -2.89 18.12 25.38
C LEU A 154 -1.51 17.87 25.98
N GLY A 155 -1.07 16.60 26.00
CA GLY A 155 0.22 16.25 26.58
C GLY A 155 0.60 14.80 26.34
N LYS A 156 1.92 14.56 26.40
CA LYS A 156 2.52 13.24 26.25
C LYS A 156 3.49 13.00 27.41
N SER A 157 3.44 11.82 27.99
CA SER A 157 4.36 11.31 28.99
C SER A 157 5.03 10.04 28.46
N LYS A 158 5.90 9.41 29.27
CA LYS A 158 6.59 8.18 28.88
C LYS A 158 5.61 7.05 28.58
N ASP A 159 4.59 6.88 29.42
CA ASP A 159 3.70 5.71 29.39
C ASP A 159 2.23 6.10 29.18
N SER A 160 1.96 7.35 28.80
CA SER A 160 0.60 7.85 28.58
C SER A 160 0.56 9.11 27.71
N PHE A 161 -0.60 9.36 27.11
CA PHE A 161 -0.92 10.62 26.45
C PHE A 161 -2.30 11.10 26.88
N THR A 162 -2.50 12.41 26.86
CA THR A 162 -3.75 13.04 27.25
C THR A 162 -4.39 13.68 26.04
N VAL A 163 -5.62 13.27 25.75
CA VAL A 163 -6.46 13.81 24.69
C VAL A 163 -7.50 14.71 25.34
N GLY A 164 -7.80 15.85 24.74
CA GLY A 164 -8.82 16.73 25.28
C GLY A 164 -9.23 17.86 24.36
N LEU A 165 -10.08 18.70 24.92
CA LEU A 165 -10.71 19.85 24.31
C LEU A 165 -10.30 21.11 25.09
N LEU A 166 -10.43 22.26 24.45
CA LEU A 166 -10.27 23.55 25.13
C LEU A 166 -11.35 23.75 26.21
N ASP A 167 -12.60 23.37 25.88
CA ASP A 167 -13.77 23.47 26.76
C ASP A 167 -14.47 22.10 26.89
N PRO A 168 -15.06 21.76 28.06
CA PRO A 168 -15.81 20.52 28.22
C PRO A 168 -16.97 20.39 27.23
N ALA A 169 -17.13 19.21 26.64
CA ALA A 169 -18.26 18.93 25.75
C ALA A 169 -19.53 18.56 26.54
N PRO A 170 -20.73 18.98 26.12
CA PRO A 170 -21.99 18.58 26.74
C PRO A 170 -22.42 17.16 26.35
N GLU A 171 -21.70 16.51 25.44
CA GLU A 171 -22.00 15.19 24.90
C GLU A 171 -20.78 14.28 24.98
N ASN A 172 -21.00 12.97 24.87
CA ASN A 172 -19.90 12.02 24.74
C ASN A 172 -19.27 12.14 23.36
N ILE A 173 -17.93 12.07 23.30
CA ILE A 173 -17.17 12.09 22.06
C ILE A 173 -16.44 10.77 21.91
N GLU A 174 -16.76 10.03 20.87
CA GLU A 174 -16.04 8.81 20.49
C GLU A 174 -14.94 9.15 19.50
N PHE A 175 -13.74 8.64 19.73
CA PHE A 175 -12.59 8.91 18.88
C PHE A 175 -11.68 7.69 18.74
N LYS A 176 -10.93 7.66 17.64
CA LYS A 176 -9.82 6.74 17.40
C LYS A 176 -8.51 7.46 17.64
N TRP A 177 -7.50 6.69 18.00
CA TRP A 177 -6.14 7.17 18.15
C TRP A 177 -5.15 6.20 17.53
N TRP A 178 -4.02 6.73 17.07
CA TRP A 178 -2.90 5.97 16.51
C TRP A 178 -1.58 6.52 17.07
N ILE A 179 -0.65 5.63 17.38
CA ILE A 179 0.71 5.94 17.82
C ILE A 179 1.65 5.37 16.76
N ILE A 180 2.49 6.21 16.18
CA ILE A 180 3.54 5.80 15.24
C ILE A 180 4.89 5.93 15.94
N ASN A 181 5.63 4.84 15.98
CA ASN A 181 6.89 4.63 16.69
C ASN A 181 8.11 4.50 15.76
#